data_AF-A0A972ZPY1-F1
#
_entry.id   AF-A0A972ZPY1-F1
#
_cell.length_a   1.000
_cell.length_b   1.000
_cell.length_c   1.000
_cell.angle_alpha   90.00
_cell.angle_beta   90.00
_cell.angle_gamma   90.00
#
_symmetry.space_group_name_H-M   'P 1'
#
loop_
_entity.id
_entity.type
_entity.pdbx_description
1 polymer ?
#
loop_
_entity_poly.entity_id
_entity_poly.type
_entity_poly.pdbx_seq_one_letter_code
_entity_poly.pdbx_strand_id
1 'polypeptide(L)' 'MEITDRKLWLFGLLIDCPMGNPLPECPANKYRHLSVTEKLDFVNSLSTEQIEDLLNIHKECLEKREKSILT' A
#
# COMPACT_ATOMS: atom_id res chain seq x y z
N MET A 1 14.01 -2.85 15.25
CA MET A 1 13.24 -3.15 14.03
C MET A 1 14.12 -2.80 12.84
N GLU A 2 14.36 -3.75 11.93
CA GLU A 2 14.96 -3.43 10.64
C GLU A 2 13.84 -2.94 9.71
N ILE A 3 13.87 -1.66 9.35
CA ILE A 3 12.92 -1.08 8.41
C ILE A 3 13.46 -1.38 7.02
N THR A 4 12.77 -2.22 6.26
CA THR A 4 13.06 -2.45 4.85
C THR A 4 12.30 -1.43 4.00
N ASP A 5 12.84 -1.11 2.81
CA ASP A 5 12.17 -0.21 1.85
C ASP A 5 10.75 -0.68 1.53
N ARG A 6 10.54 -2.00 1.44
CA ARG A 6 9.23 -2.62 1.20
C ARG A 6 8.23 -2.32 2.31
N LYS A 7 8.63 -2.43 3.57
CA LYS A 7 7.78 -2.06 4.72
C LYS A 7 7.45 -0.58 4.71
N LEU A 8 8.44 0.27 4.41
CA LEU A 8 8.22 1.71 4.31
C LEU A 8 7.24 2.08 3.20
N TRP A 9 7.36 1.45 2.03
CA TRP A 9 6.42 1.66 0.92
C TRP A 9 5.02 1.21 1.27
N LEU A 10 4.86 0.02 1.84
CA LEU A 10 3.55 -0.45 2.27
C LEU A 10 2.95 0.50 3.32
N PHE A 11 3.73 0.91 4.32
CA PHE A 11 3.29 1.88 5.32
C PHE A 11 2.80 3.19 4.68
N GLY A 12 3.54 3.73 3.70
CA GLY A 12 3.11 4.89 2.92
C GLY A 12 1.75 4.70 2.23
N LEU A 13 1.48 3.51 1.67
CA LEU A 13 0.18 3.19 1.05
C LEU A 13 -0.97 3.13 2.06
N LEU A 14 -0.68 2.79 3.32
CA LEU A 14 -1.64 2.84 4.42
C LEU A 14 -1.89 4.26 4.94
N ILE A 15 -1.00 5.21 4.65
CA ILE A 15 -1.24 6.63 4.91
C ILE A 15 -2.15 7.19 3.84
N ASP A 16 -1.76 7.08 2.57
CA ASP A 16 -2.55 7.63 1.46
C ASP A 16 -2.28 6.94 0.11
N CYS A 17 -3.06 7.27 -0.91
CA CYS A 17 -2.80 6.90 -2.30
C CYS A 17 -1.82 7.90 -2.93
N PRO A 18 -0.72 7.46 -3.56
CA PRO A 18 0.20 8.35 -4.27
C PRO A 18 -0.47 9.16 -5.41
N MET A 19 -1.58 8.66 -5.94
CA MET A 19 -2.37 9.32 -6.98
C MET A 19 -3.49 10.21 -6.41
N GLY A 20 -3.54 10.45 -5.10
CA GLY A 20 -4.51 11.28 -4.39
C GLY A 20 -5.92 10.69 -4.25
N ASN A 21 -6.39 9.90 -5.21
CA ASN A 21 -7.72 9.30 -5.20
C ASN A 21 -7.63 7.77 -5.23
N PRO A 22 -7.72 7.06 -4.09
CA PRO A 22 -7.73 5.60 -4.08
C PRO A 22 -9.01 5.05 -4.73
N LEU A 23 -8.89 3.92 -5.43
CA LEU A 23 -10.07 3.19 -5.91
C LEU A 23 -10.88 2.66 -4.73
N PRO A 24 -12.22 2.56 -4.84
CA PRO A 24 -13.07 1.98 -3.79
C PRO A 24 -12.60 0.59 -3.32
N GLU A 25 -12.15 -0.24 -4.27
CA GLU A 25 -11.68 -1.60 -4.05
C GLU A 25 -10.22 -1.70 -3.56
N CYS A 26 -9.51 -0.57 -3.37
CA CYS A 26 -8.13 -0.57 -2.90
C CYS A 26 -8.02 -1.26 -1.53
N PRO A 27 -7.20 -2.33 -1.39
CA PRO A 27 -7.07 -3.04 -0.11
C PRO A 27 -6.63 -2.17 1.06
N ALA A 28 -5.80 -1.14 0.79
CA ALA A 28 -5.33 -0.20 1.81
C ALA A 28 -6.46 0.62 2.45
N ASN A 29 -7.62 0.77 1.80
CA ASN A 29 -8.79 1.45 2.39
C ASN A 29 -9.22 0.81 3.71
N LYS A 30 -9.04 -0.51 3.86
CA LYS A 30 -9.37 -1.25 5.08
C LYS A 30 -8.51 -0.83 6.28
N TYR A 31 -7.39 -0.17 6.07
CA TYR A 31 -6.41 0.12 7.12
C TYR A 31 -6.11 1.61 7.28
N ARG A 32 -6.51 2.46 6.33
CA ARG A 32 -6.27 3.92 6.39
C ARG A 32 -6.88 4.60 7.61
N HIS A 33 -7.98 4.06 8.14
CA HIS A 33 -8.65 4.56 9.33
C HIS A 33 -7.89 4.28 10.64
N LEU A 34 -6.95 3.33 10.63
CA LEU A 34 -6.16 2.97 11.81
C LEU A 34 -5.24 4.11 12.24
N SER A 35 -4.86 4.13 13.51
CA SER A 35 -3.82 5.03 14.02
C SER A 35 -2.45 4.70 13.40
N VAL A 36 -1.49 5.61 13.55
CA VAL A 36 -0.12 5.40 13.06
C VAL A 36 0.53 4.17 13.70
N THR A 37 0.32 3.96 15.00
CA THR A 37 0.85 2.80 15.72
C THR A 37 0.24 1.50 15.23
N GLU A 38 -1.09 1.44 15.07
CA GLU A 38 -1.77 0.24 14.55
C GLU A 38 -1.33 -0.09 13.11
N LYS A 39 -1.06 0.92 12.27
CA LYS A 39 -0.49 0.71 10.93
C LYS A 39 0.92 0.12 10.99
N LEU A 40 1.76 0.62 11.90
CA LEU A 40 3.11 0.07 12.11
C LEU A 40 3.06 -1.37 12.60
N ASP A 41 2.19 -1.66 13.57
CA ASP A 41 2.00 -3.01 14.10
C ASP A 41 1.51 -3.97 13.02
N PHE A 42 0.55 -3.54 12.19
CA PHE A 42 0.10 -4.31 11.03
C PHE A 42 1.26 -4.60 10.08
N VAL A 43 1.99 -3.59 9.60
CA VAL A 43 3.11 -3.79 8.65
C VAL A 43 4.20 -4.69 9.25
N ASN A 44 4.42 -4.62 10.57
CA ASN A 44 5.40 -5.45 11.25
C ASN A 44 4.96 -6.90 11.46
N SER A 45 3.65 -7.15 11.51
CA SER A 45 3.08 -8.49 11.64
C SER A 45 3.13 -9.31 10.35
N LEU A 46 3.32 -8.66 9.20
CA LEU A 46 3.32 -9.31 7.90
C LEU A 46 4.63 -10.02 7.58
N SER A 47 4.53 -11.17 6.91
CA SER A 47 5.66 -11.83 6.26
C SER A 47 6.12 -11.04 5.02
N THR A 48 7.34 -11.30 4.57
CA THR A 48 7.88 -10.71 3.33
C THR A 48 6.97 -11.00 2.13
N GLU A 49 6.45 -12.22 2.01
CA GLU A 49 5.54 -12.63 0.94
C GLU A 49 4.24 -11.81 0.95
N GLN A 50 3.62 -11.63 2.12
CA GLN A 50 2.41 -10.83 2.26
C GLN A 50 2.64 -9.35 1.91
N ILE A 51 3.82 -8.81 2.25
CA ILE A 51 4.19 -7.44 1.87
C ILE A 51 4.33 -7.34 0.36
N GLU A 52 5.04 -8.28 -0.28
CA GLU A 52 5.20 -8.31 -1.73
C GLU A 52 3.85 -8.45 -2.45
N ASP A 53 2.94 -9.29 -1.97
CA ASP A 53 1.59 -9.42 -2.53
C ASP A 53 0.81 -8.09 -2.51
N LEU A 54 0.84 -7.39 -1.36
CA LEU A 54 0.17 -6.09 -1.23
C LEU A 54 0.78 -5.02 -2.13
N LEU A 55 2.11 -5.01 -2.27
CA LEU A 55 2.82 -4.08 -3.14
C LEU A 55 2.57 -4.40 -4.63
N ASN A 56 2.49 -5.67 -5.00
CA ASN A 56 2.18 -6.09 -6.37
C ASN A 56 0.77 -5.65 -6.80
N ILE A 57 -0.22 -5.77 -5.92
CA ILE A 57 -1.57 -5.23 -6.18
C ILE A 57 -1.51 -3.73 -6.47
N HIS A 58 -0.71 -2.98 -5.71
CA HIS A 58 -0.57 -1.54 -5.94
C HIS A 58 0.17 -1.24 -7.26
N LYS A 59 1.22 -2.00 -7.58
CA LYS A 59 1.94 -1.87 -8.85
C LYS A 59 1.01 -2.09 -10.04
N GLU A 60 0.19 -3.13 -10.02
CA GLU A 60 -0.81 -3.37 -11.08
C GLU A 60 -1.84 -2.25 -11.19
N CYS A 61 -2.25 -1.66 -10.06
CA CYS A 61 -3.15 -0.51 -10.04
C CYS A 61 -2.50 0.71 -10.73
N LEU A 62 -1.23 0.98 -10.44
CA LEU A 62 -0.49 2.06 -11.09
C LEU A 62 -0.34 1.82 -12.59
N GLU A 63 0.08 0.62 -13.00
CA GLU A 63 0.25 0.28 -14.43
C GLU A 63 -1.05 0.46 -15.23
N LYS A 64 -2.20 0.11 -14.65
CA LYS A 64 -3.52 0.33 -15.28
C LYS A 64 -3.84 1.83 -15.43
N ARG A 65 -3.55 2.62 -14.39
CA ARG A 65 -3.78 4.07 -14.42
C ARG A 65 -2.86 4.77 -15.42
N GLU A 66 -1.59 4.41 -15.45
CA GLU A 66 -0.61 4.96 -16.40
C GLU A 66 -1.03 4.69 -17.84
N LYS A 67 -1.44 3.45 -18.16
CA LYS A 67 -1.98 3.11 -19.49
C LYS A 67 -3.19 3.96 -19.86
N SER A 68 -4.10 4.21 -18.92
CA SER A 68 -5.30 5.04 -19.14
C SER A 68 -5.00 6.52 -19.33
N ILE A 69 -3.87 7.03 -18.81
CA ILE A 69 -3.47 8.45 -18.99
C ILE A 69 -2.83 8.66 -20.38
N LEU A 70 -2.21 7.62 -20.94
CA LEU A 70 -1.49 7.68 -22.21
C LEU A 70 -2.36 7.36 -23.44
N THR A 71 -3.65 7.07 -23.25
CA THR A 71 -4.66 6.80 -24.29
C THR A 71 -5.73 7.87 -24.28
#